data_AF-A0A9D9E954-F1
#
_entry.id   AF-A0A9D9E954-F1
#
_cell.length_a   1.000
_cell.length_b   1.000
_cell.length_c   1.000
_cell.angle_alpha   90.00
_cell.angle_beta   90.00
_cell.angle_gamma   90.00
#
_symmetry.space_group_name_H-M   'P 1'
#
loop_
_entity.id
_entity.type
_entity.pdbx_description
1 polymer ?
#
loop_
_entity_poly.entity_id
_entity_poly.type
_entity_poly.pdbx_seq_one_letter_code
_entity_poly.pdbx_strand_id
1 'polypeptide(L)'
;MKLDMKLAECFRELNAGDWNEAHVALYAKYFDMNVETVDGVEKKTYSYKEKALEDAESHYAGYLAIVTDQVDLTSREVLEIYRSKDAVEKAFYDLKNEQDAKRLGTHSANAMDGKLFTLFISSILISEIRRRMDGFDGQWTLNSIRTSLDKITFSKVKIEHLKKAKELKGLVSKTQREYLAKLLECLPSEAADKLFAIQMP
;
A
#
# COMPACT_ATOMS: atom_id res chain seq x y z
N MET A 1 20.03 -10.61 16.92
CA MET A 1 20.45 -11.97 17.31
C MET A 1 21.41 -12.02 18.52
N LYS A 2 22.61 -11.42 18.50
CA LYS A 2 23.52 -11.46 19.68
C LYS A 2 22.99 -10.66 20.89
N LEU A 3 22.22 -9.60 20.67
CA LEU A 3 21.66 -8.77 21.75
C LEU A 3 20.45 -9.45 22.41
N ASP A 4 19.53 -10.01 21.63
CA ASP A 4 18.33 -10.71 22.13
C ASP A 4 18.69 -11.91 23.00
N MET A 5 19.69 -12.68 22.58
CA MET A 5 20.16 -13.85 23.33
C MET A 5 20.79 -13.45 24.67
N LYS A 6 21.57 -12.36 24.68
CA LYS A 6 22.16 -11.80 25.90
C LYS A 6 21.11 -11.21 26.85
N LEU A 7 20.10 -10.54 26.31
CA LEU A 7 19.01 -10.00 27.14
C LEU A 7 18.17 -11.13 27.77
N ALA A 8 17.93 -12.21 27.04
CA ALA A 8 17.28 -13.42 27.56
C ALA A 8 18.12 -14.16 28.61
N GLU A 9 19.45 -14.11 28.51
CA GLU A 9 20.37 -14.58 29.56
C GLU A 9 20.28 -13.69 30.80
N CYS A 10 20.33 -12.36 30.64
CA CYS A 10 20.14 -11.42 31.75
C CYS A 10 18.81 -11.64 32.48
N PHE A 11 17.72 -11.90 31.75
CA PHE A 11 16.41 -12.21 32.36
C PHE A 11 16.44 -13.49 33.20
N ARG A 12 17.14 -14.54 32.75
CA ARG A 12 17.28 -15.79 33.52
C ARG A 12 18.10 -15.58 34.79
N GLU A 13 19.22 -14.87 34.69
CA GLU A 13 20.11 -14.53 35.82
C GLU A 13 19.39 -13.70 36.88
N LEU A 14 18.64 -12.67 36.48
CA LEU A 14 17.89 -11.81 37.38
C LEU A 14 16.74 -12.54 38.10
N ASN A 15 16.06 -13.49 37.44
CA ASN A 15 15.01 -14.31 38.06
C ASN A 15 15.56 -15.42 38.96
N ALA A 16 16.74 -15.97 38.65
CA ALA A 16 17.40 -16.98 39.46
C ALA A 16 18.09 -16.39 40.71
N GLY A 17 18.35 -15.07 40.72
CA GLY A 17 19.12 -14.40 41.77
C GLY A 17 20.64 -14.52 41.60
N ASP A 18 21.10 -15.15 40.51
CA ASP A 18 22.50 -15.41 40.18
C ASP A 18 23.04 -14.30 39.28
N TRP A 19 23.36 -13.16 39.89
CA TRP A 19 23.76 -11.96 39.15
C TRP A 19 25.18 -12.07 38.62
N ASN A 20 25.36 -11.79 37.33
CA ASN A 20 26.65 -11.92 36.66
C ASN A 20 27.34 -10.56 36.50
N GLU A 21 28.56 -10.43 37.05
CA GLU A 21 29.35 -9.20 36.97
C GLU A 21 29.65 -8.79 35.52
N ALA A 22 29.77 -9.74 34.59
CA ALA A 22 29.99 -9.46 33.18
C ALA A 22 28.80 -8.76 32.50
N HIS A 23 27.61 -8.85 33.09
CA HIS A 23 26.36 -8.32 32.53
C HIS A 23 25.87 -7.04 33.22
N VAL A 24 26.65 -6.49 34.16
CA VAL A 24 26.32 -5.25 34.92
C VAL A 24 25.99 -4.07 34.01
N ALA A 25 26.73 -3.90 32.90
CA ALA A 25 26.47 -2.84 31.94
C ALA A 25 25.12 -3.01 31.20
N LEU A 26 24.68 -4.25 30.97
CA LEU A 26 23.38 -4.56 30.37
C LEU A 26 22.25 -4.41 31.39
N TYR A 27 22.47 -4.84 32.63
CA TYR A 27 21.51 -4.63 33.72
C TYR A 27 21.20 -3.15 33.90
N ALA A 28 22.24 -2.31 34.03
CA ALA A 28 22.08 -0.87 34.19
C ALA A 28 21.37 -0.20 33.00
N LYS A 29 21.50 -0.76 31.80
CA LYS A 29 20.91 -0.21 30.58
C LYS A 29 19.43 -0.55 30.40
N TYR A 30 19.02 -1.78 30.75
CA TYR A 30 17.67 -2.29 30.42
C TYR A 30 16.79 -2.53 31.65
N PHE A 31 17.35 -2.52 32.86
CA PHE A 31 16.64 -2.83 34.10
C PHE A 31 16.89 -1.75 35.15
N ASP A 32 15.88 -1.48 35.97
CA ASP A 32 15.97 -0.71 37.20
C ASP A 32 16.03 -1.69 38.37
N MET A 33 17.16 -1.70 39.07
CA MET A 33 17.44 -2.64 40.15
C MET A 33 17.09 -2.00 41.49
N ASN A 34 16.22 -2.64 42.26
CA ASN A 34 15.81 -2.20 43.59
C ASN A 34 16.26 -3.23 44.63
N VAL A 35 16.73 -2.75 45.78
CA VAL A 35 17.08 -3.61 46.91
C VAL A 35 16.24 -3.16 48.09
N GLU A 36 15.34 -4.03 48.54
CA GLU A 36 14.47 -3.78 49.68
C GLU A 36 14.87 -4.72 50.82
N THR A 37 15.17 -4.16 51.98
CA THR A 37 15.44 -4.97 53.17
C THR A 37 14.13 -5.22 53.89
N VAL A 38 13.65 -6.46 53.84
CA VAL A 38 12.47 -6.91 54.58
C VAL A 38 12.93 -7.95 55.60
N ASP A 39 12.63 -7.72 56.87
CA ASP A 39 12.98 -8.62 57.98
C ASP A 39 14.48 -8.95 58.09
N GLY A 40 15.35 -7.99 57.78
CA GLY A 40 16.81 -8.16 57.84
C GLY A 40 17.41 -8.98 56.68
N VAL A 41 16.59 -9.38 55.71
CA VAL A 41 17.01 -10.05 54.48
C VAL A 41 16.92 -9.07 53.32
N GLU A 42 18.03 -8.89 52.59
CA GLU A 42 18.06 -8.09 51.38
C GLU A 42 17.31 -8.83 50.25
N LYS A 43 16.14 -8.32 49.87
CA LYS A 43 15.38 -8.80 48.72
C LYS A 43 15.66 -7.88 47.54
N LYS A 44 16.27 -8.45 46.51
CA LYS A 44 16.56 -7.72 45.28
C LYS A 44 15.43 -7.91 44.29
N THR A 45 14.84 -6.81 43.83
CA THR A 45 13.78 -6.78 42.82
C THR A 45 14.27 -5.98 41.62
N TYR A 46 13.62 -6.17 40.46
CA TYR A 46 13.95 -5.42 39.27
C TYR A 46 12.67 -5.02 38.53
N SER A 47 12.71 -3.88 37.85
CA SER A 47 11.68 -3.43 36.91
C SER A 47 12.31 -3.13 35.54
N TYR A 48 11.48 -3.15 34.49
CA TYR A 48 11.95 -2.91 33.12
C TYR A 48 12.06 -1.42 32.82
N LYS A 49 13.15 -1.04 32.13
CA LYS A 49 13.20 0.24 31.41
C LYS A 49 12.49 0.09 30.08
N GLU A 50 11.15 0.12 30.11
CA GLU A 50 10.29 -0.14 28.94
C GLU A 50 10.76 0.59 27.68
N LYS A 51 11.08 1.89 27.78
CA LYS A 51 11.57 2.69 26.64
C LYS A 51 12.91 2.21 26.06
N ALA A 52 13.84 1.80 26.92
CA ALA A 52 15.15 1.33 26.47
C ALA A 52 15.06 -0.05 25.82
N LEU A 53 14.13 -0.88 26.31
CA LEU A 53 13.84 -2.18 25.74
C LEU A 53 13.12 -2.03 24.38
N GLU A 54 12.09 -1.21 24.32
CA GLU A 54 11.33 -0.92 23.09
C GLU A 54 12.23 -0.34 21.99
N ASP A 55 13.13 0.59 22.32
CA ASP A 55 14.11 1.13 21.38
C ASP A 55 15.07 0.03 20.87
N ALA A 56 15.60 -0.80 21.76
CA ALA A 56 16.50 -1.88 21.37
C ALA A 56 15.78 -2.94 20.51
N GLU A 57 14.55 -3.30 20.84
CA GLU A 57 13.72 -4.21 20.04
C GLU A 57 13.38 -3.62 18.68
N SER A 58 13.07 -2.33 18.60
CA SER A 58 12.80 -1.61 17.36
C SER A 58 13.97 -1.66 16.37
N HIS A 59 15.21 -1.56 16.87
CA HIS A 59 16.42 -1.61 16.04
C HIS A 59 16.67 -2.99 15.38
N TYR A 60 16.07 -4.06 15.90
CA TYR A 60 16.20 -5.41 15.35
C TYR A 60 14.86 -6.00 14.88
N ALA A 61 13.80 -5.20 14.85
CA ALA A 61 12.49 -5.61 14.40
C ALA A 61 12.44 -5.77 12.87
N GLY A 62 12.71 -6.99 12.41
CA GLY A 62 12.51 -7.43 11.03
C GLY A 62 13.81 -7.59 10.24
N TYR A 63 14.11 -8.84 9.88
CA TYR A 63 15.15 -9.13 8.88
C TYR A 63 14.46 -9.51 7.57
N LEU A 64 14.89 -8.90 6.47
CA LEU A 64 14.45 -9.25 5.12
C LEU A 64 15.56 -10.07 4.44
N ALA A 65 15.24 -11.31 4.08
CA ALA A 65 16.10 -12.14 3.23
C ALA A 65 15.41 -12.33 1.88
N ILE A 66 16.07 -11.94 0.79
CA ILE A 66 15.60 -12.17 -0.59
C ILE A 66 16.43 -13.31 -1.16
N VAL A 67 15.77 -14.35 -1.65
CA VAL A 67 16.40 -15.50 -2.31
C VAL A 67 16.06 -15.44 -3.79
N THR A 68 17.07 -15.55 -4.65
CA THR A 68 16.92 -15.54 -6.10
C THR A 68 17.81 -16.61 -6.74
N ASP A 69 17.38 -17.14 -7.88
CA ASP A 69 18.15 -18.04 -8.73
C ASP A 69 19.02 -17.28 -9.75
N GLN A 70 18.86 -15.95 -9.85
CA GLN A 70 19.59 -15.09 -10.77
C GLN A 70 20.96 -14.73 -10.18
N VAL A 71 22.00 -15.38 -10.69
CA VAL A 71 23.38 -15.21 -10.22
C VAL A 71 24.06 -13.94 -10.76
N ASP A 72 23.56 -13.38 -11.87
CA ASP A 72 24.18 -12.24 -12.57
C ASP A 72 23.67 -10.88 -12.08
N LEU A 73 22.72 -10.85 -11.14
CA LEU A 73 22.15 -9.61 -10.61
C LEU A 73 22.91 -9.12 -9.38
N THR A 74 23.15 -7.83 -9.32
CA THR A 74 23.65 -7.17 -8.11
C THR A 74 22.57 -7.16 -7.02
N SER A 75 22.98 -7.10 -5.75
CA SER A 75 22.04 -7.01 -4.62
C SER A 75 21.08 -5.82 -4.74
N ARG A 76 21.51 -4.74 -5.40
CA ARG A 76 20.67 -3.57 -5.66
C ARG A 76 19.58 -3.87 -6.68
N GLU A 77 19.91 -4.51 -7.79
CA GLU A 77 18.94 -4.89 -8.82
C GLU A 77 17.93 -5.89 -8.26
N VAL A 78 18.38 -6.88 -7.50
CA VAL A 78 17.51 -7.83 -6.79
C VAL A 78 16.53 -7.10 -5.87
N LEU A 79 17.01 -6.10 -5.13
CA LEU A 79 16.16 -5.28 -4.26
C LEU A 79 15.18 -4.41 -5.05
N GLU A 80 15.59 -3.82 -6.17
CA GLU A 80 14.73 -3.01 -7.03
C GLU A 80 13.62 -3.85 -7.68
N ILE A 81 13.94 -5.06 -8.15
CA ILE A 81 12.94 -6.04 -8.65
C ILE A 81 12.00 -6.46 -7.52
N TYR A 82 12.53 -6.74 -6.33
CA TYR A 82 11.68 -7.07 -5.18
C TYR A 82 10.74 -5.91 -4.84
N ARG A 83 11.23 -4.67 -4.88
CA ARG A 83 10.41 -3.47 -4.65
C ARG A 83 9.35 -3.26 -5.72
N SER A 84 9.58 -3.68 -6.97
CA SER A 84 8.53 -3.58 -8.00
C SER A 84 7.30 -4.43 -7.68
N LYS A 85 7.41 -5.42 -6.76
CA LYS A 85 6.25 -6.14 -6.21
C LYS A 85 5.23 -5.22 -5.53
N ASP A 86 5.66 -4.10 -4.93
CA ASP A 86 4.75 -3.12 -4.31
C ASP A 86 3.72 -2.58 -5.31
N ALA A 87 4.08 -2.45 -6.59
CA ALA A 87 3.13 -2.05 -7.63
C ALA A 87 1.99 -3.07 -7.78
N VAL A 88 2.28 -4.37 -7.63
CA VAL A 88 1.29 -5.44 -7.65
C VAL A 88 0.42 -5.38 -6.40
N GLU A 89 1.01 -5.17 -5.23
CA GLU A 89 0.27 -5.04 -3.97
C GLU A 89 -0.71 -3.85 -4.01
N LYS A 90 -0.27 -2.70 -4.54
CA LYS A 90 -1.11 -1.54 -4.80
C LYS A 90 -2.24 -1.84 -5.79
N ALA A 91 -1.96 -2.56 -6.88
CA ALA A 91 -2.98 -2.94 -7.86
C ALA A 91 -4.06 -3.86 -7.24
N PHE A 92 -3.66 -4.82 -6.40
CA PHE A 92 -4.62 -5.67 -5.67
C PHE A 92 -5.40 -4.91 -4.60
N TYR A 93 -4.79 -3.92 -3.96
CA TYR A 93 -5.46 -3.03 -3.03
C TYR A 93 -6.55 -2.22 -3.74
N ASP A 94 -6.23 -1.61 -4.90
CA ASP A 94 -7.19 -0.88 -5.73
C ASP A 94 -8.32 -1.80 -6.19
N LEU A 95 -7.99 -2.98 -6.70
CA LEU A 95 -8.98 -3.95 -7.15
C LEU A 95 -10.02 -4.25 -6.05
N LYS A 96 -9.56 -4.42 -4.81
CA LYS A 96 -10.44 -4.70 -3.66
C LYS A 96 -11.22 -3.49 -3.16
N ASN A 97 -10.59 -2.33 -3.06
CA ASN A 97 -11.20 -1.17 -2.39
C ASN A 97 -11.87 -0.20 -3.37
N GLU A 98 -11.26 -0.01 -4.53
CA GLU A 98 -11.64 0.99 -5.52
C GLU A 98 -12.55 0.41 -6.60
N GLN A 99 -12.36 -0.86 -6.99
CA GLN A 99 -13.10 -1.54 -8.06
C GLN A 99 -14.15 -2.56 -7.58
N ASP A 100 -14.43 -2.60 -6.28
CA ASP A 100 -15.41 -3.51 -5.64
C ASP A 100 -15.26 -4.99 -6.05
N ALA A 101 -14.03 -5.46 -6.15
CA ALA A 101 -13.72 -6.88 -6.37
C ALA A 101 -13.63 -7.69 -5.06
N LYS A 102 -13.95 -7.10 -3.90
CA LYS A 102 -14.00 -7.82 -2.61
C LYS A 102 -14.95 -9.02 -2.66
N ARG A 103 -16.03 -8.91 -3.44
CA ARG A 103 -16.95 -9.99 -3.74
C ARG A 103 -17.24 -9.97 -5.23
N LEU A 104 -17.13 -11.13 -5.89
CA LEU A 104 -17.53 -11.22 -7.29
C LEU A 104 -19.04 -11.06 -7.43
N GLY A 105 -19.82 -11.66 -6.53
CA GLY A 105 -21.28 -11.45 -6.46
C GLY A 105 -22.06 -12.00 -7.66
N THR A 106 -21.46 -12.95 -8.39
CA THR A 106 -21.99 -13.51 -9.63
C THR A 106 -22.51 -14.92 -9.40
N HIS A 107 -23.67 -15.24 -9.98
CA HIS A 107 -24.34 -16.54 -9.83
C HIS A 107 -23.95 -17.57 -10.91
N SER A 108 -23.05 -17.23 -11.84
CA SER A 108 -22.55 -18.14 -12.87
C SER A 108 -21.06 -17.90 -13.17
N ALA A 109 -20.38 -18.93 -13.67
CA ALA A 109 -18.98 -18.85 -14.08
C ALA A 109 -18.79 -17.82 -15.21
N ASN A 110 -19.65 -17.82 -16.23
CA ASN A 110 -19.55 -16.84 -17.32
C ASN A 110 -19.68 -15.39 -16.84
N ALA A 111 -20.55 -15.12 -15.87
CA ALA A 111 -20.68 -13.77 -15.29
C ALA A 111 -19.45 -13.39 -14.47
N MET A 112 -18.84 -14.36 -13.77
CA MET A 112 -17.58 -14.17 -13.06
C MET A 112 -16.45 -13.81 -14.04
N ASP A 113 -16.30 -14.56 -15.14
CA ASP A 113 -15.28 -14.30 -16.15
C ASP A 113 -15.46 -12.93 -16.81
N GLY A 114 -16.71 -12.54 -17.12
CA GLY A 114 -17.01 -11.22 -17.65
C GLY A 114 -16.68 -10.08 -16.67
N LYS A 115 -16.96 -10.28 -15.37
CA LYS A 115 -16.58 -9.31 -14.32
C LYS A 115 -15.06 -9.21 -14.21
N LEU A 116 -14.36 -10.33 -14.15
CA LEU A 116 -12.89 -10.38 -14.08
C LEU A 116 -12.24 -9.69 -15.29
N PHE A 117 -12.75 -9.94 -16.50
CA PHE A 117 -12.27 -9.29 -17.71
C PHE A 117 -12.46 -7.76 -17.63
N THR A 118 -13.62 -7.30 -17.19
CA THR A 118 -13.90 -5.86 -17.04
C THR A 118 -12.99 -5.21 -16.00
N LEU A 119 -12.76 -5.89 -14.87
CA LEU A 119 -11.84 -5.45 -13.82
C LEU A 119 -10.39 -5.38 -14.31
N PHE A 120 -9.97 -6.33 -15.15
CA PHE A 120 -8.65 -6.35 -15.76
C PHE A 120 -8.44 -5.14 -16.68
N ILE A 121 -9.39 -4.85 -17.58
CA ILE A 121 -9.33 -3.66 -18.44
C ILE A 121 -9.31 -2.37 -17.61
N SER A 122 -10.17 -2.28 -16.58
CA SER A 122 -10.18 -1.13 -15.66
C SER A 122 -8.83 -0.94 -14.97
N SER A 123 -8.18 -2.03 -14.55
CA SER A 123 -6.86 -2.00 -13.92
C SER A 123 -5.77 -1.49 -14.86
N ILE A 124 -5.78 -1.91 -16.14
CA ILE A 124 -4.86 -1.39 -17.16
C ILE A 124 -5.02 0.14 -17.30
N LEU A 125 -6.26 0.62 -17.37
CA LEU A 125 -6.54 2.05 -17.49
C LEU A 125 -6.04 2.83 -16.27
N ILE A 126 -6.28 2.32 -15.06
CA ILE A 126 -5.80 2.95 -13.81
C ILE A 126 -4.26 2.97 -13.77
N SER A 127 -3.61 1.87 -14.14
CA SER A 127 -2.14 1.79 -14.21
C SER A 127 -1.58 2.81 -15.21
N GLU A 128 -2.21 2.98 -16.36
CA GLU A 128 -1.78 3.96 -17.36
C GLU A 128 -2.00 5.41 -16.88
N ILE A 129 -3.13 5.68 -16.22
CA ILE A 129 -3.37 7.00 -15.60
C ILE A 129 -2.29 7.29 -14.56
N ARG A 130 -1.99 6.35 -13.66
CA ARG A 130 -0.92 6.49 -12.65
C ARG A 130 0.43 6.76 -13.30
N ARG A 131 0.81 5.97 -14.31
CA ARG A 131 2.07 6.16 -15.06
C ARG A 131 2.18 7.56 -15.68
N ARG A 132 1.07 8.08 -16.21
CA ARG A 132 1.03 9.45 -16.76
C ARG A 132 1.07 10.51 -15.66
N MET A 133 0.51 10.23 -14.50
CA MET A 133 0.49 11.14 -13.35
C MET A 133 1.86 11.32 -12.68
N ASP A 134 2.77 10.35 -12.76
CA ASP A 134 4.11 10.45 -12.16
C ASP A 134 4.94 11.66 -12.68
N GLY A 135 4.57 12.23 -13.83
CA GLY A 135 5.18 13.47 -14.38
C GLY A 135 4.47 14.77 -14.00
N PHE A 136 3.40 14.72 -13.20
CA PHE A 136 2.67 15.90 -12.74
C PHE A 136 3.06 16.18 -11.29
N ASP A 137 3.71 17.32 -11.02
CA ASP A 137 4.23 17.76 -9.70
C ASP A 137 3.14 17.91 -8.61
N GLY A 138 2.49 16.83 -8.21
CA GLY A 138 1.50 16.78 -7.13
C GLY A 138 0.22 17.59 -7.36
N GLN A 139 0.03 18.21 -8.53
CA GLN A 139 -1.15 19.03 -8.81
C GLN A 139 -2.45 18.23 -8.68
N TRP A 140 -2.41 16.94 -9.04
CA TRP A 140 -3.58 16.08 -9.05
C TRP A 140 -3.28 14.73 -8.40
N THR A 141 -4.27 14.21 -7.68
CA THR A 141 -4.24 12.85 -7.12
C THR A 141 -5.17 11.95 -7.94
N LEU A 142 -4.87 10.64 -7.98
CA LEU A 142 -5.73 9.68 -8.69
C LEU A 142 -7.17 9.75 -8.19
N ASN A 143 -7.35 9.93 -6.88
CA ASN A 143 -8.67 10.07 -6.26
C ASN A 143 -9.40 11.35 -6.72
N SER A 144 -8.68 12.47 -6.91
CA SER A 144 -9.28 13.71 -7.42
C SER A 144 -9.75 13.59 -8.88
N ILE A 145 -8.98 12.88 -9.71
CA ILE A 145 -9.35 12.58 -11.10
C ILE A 145 -10.57 11.67 -11.10
N ARG A 146 -10.52 10.57 -10.33
CA ARG A 146 -11.65 9.63 -10.18
C ARG A 146 -12.92 10.34 -9.75
N THR A 147 -12.89 11.07 -8.63
CA THR A 147 -14.04 11.80 -8.10
C THR A 147 -14.61 12.79 -9.12
N SER A 148 -13.74 13.36 -9.95
CA SER A 148 -14.17 14.26 -11.02
C SER A 148 -14.80 13.48 -12.17
N LEU A 149 -14.30 12.32 -12.54
CA LEU A 149 -14.87 11.46 -13.58
C LEU A 149 -16.19 10.79 -13.14
N ASP A 150 -16.33 10.41 -11.87
CA ASP A 150 -17.56 9.84 -11.30
C ASP A 150 -18.76 10.80 -11.41
N LYS A 151 -18.50 12.11 -11.53
CA LYS A 151 -19.53 13.15 -11.74
C LYS A 151 -20.00 13.23 -13.20
N ILE A 152 -19.41 12.47 -14.13
CA ILE A 152 -19.84 12.43 -15.52
C ILE A 152 -21.09 11.55 -15.61
N THR A 153 -22.26 12.17 -15.55
CA THR A 153 -23.54 11.49 -15.69
C THR A 153 -23.99 11.47 -17.15
N PHE A 154 -24.34 10.27 -17.65
CA PHE A 154 -25.05 10.10 -18.91
C PHE A 154 -26.54 9.90 -18.63
N SER A 155 -27.37 10.87 -19.02
CA SER A 155 -28.81 10.79 -18.83
C SER A 155 -29.48 10.37 -20.14
N LYS A 156 -30.07 9.18 -20.17
CA LYS A 156 -30.94 8.76 -21.28
C LYS A 156 -32.32 9.37 -21.06
N VAL A 157 -32.68 10.37 -21.86
CA VAL A 157 -34.03 10.93 -21.82
C VAL A 157 -34.87 10.28 -22.91
N LYS A 158 -35.92 9.58 -22.49
CA LYS A 158 -36.98 9.09 -23.38
C LYS A 158 -38.00 10.22 -23.53
N ILE A 159 -37.87 11.01 -24.59
CA ILE A 159 -38.86 12.05 -24.91
C ILE A 159 -40.00 11.35 -25.66
N GLU A 160 -41.24 11.59 -25.24
CA GLU A 160 -42.47 10.96 -25.75
C GLU A 160 -42.63 11.12 -27.28
N HIS A 161 -42.04 12.17 -27.86
CA HIS A 161 -42.06 12.48 -29.29
C HIS A 161 -40.86 11.95 -30.09
N LEU A 162 -39.87 11.31 -29.46
CA LEU A 162 -38.72 10.72 -30.15
C LEU A 162 -38.85 9.20 -30.22
N LYS A 163 -38.85 8.64 -31.44
CA LYS A 163 -38.89 7.18 -31.67
C LYS A 163 -37.69 6.41 -31.07
N LYS A 164 -36.60 7.10 -30.73
CA LYS A 164 -35.41 6.56 -30.05
C LYS A 164 -35.01 7.47 -28.88
N ALA A 165 -34.59 6.86 -27.77
CA ALA A 165 -34.08 7.60 -26.61
C ALA A 165 -32.87 8.44 -27.04
N LYS A 166 -32.85 9.72 -26.67
CA LYS A 166 -31.71 10.59 -26.91
C LYS A 166 -30.81 10.55 -25.69
N GLU A 167 -29.55 10.15 -25.89
CA GLU A 167 -28.53 10.21 -24.85
C GLU A 167 -28.13 11.67 -24.65
N LEU A 168 -28.50 12.26 -23.51
CA LEU A 168 -28.01 13.55 -23.08
C LEU A 168 -26.76 13.33 -22.23
N LYS A 169 -25.60 13.63 -22.80
CA LYS A 169 -24.35 13.66 -22.04
C LYS A 169 -24.37 14.91 -21.15
N GLY A 170 -24.18 14.75 -19.84
CA GLY A 170 -23.97 15.88 -18.95
C GLY A 170 -22.80 16.74 -19.46
N LEU A 171 -22.92 18.07 -19.34
CA LEU A 171 -21.85 18.99 -19.73
C LEU A 171 -20.58 18.65 -18.94
N VAL A 172 -19.54 18.22 -19.65
CA VAL A 172 -18.22 17.97 -19.06
C VAL A 172 -17.69 19.30 -18.51
N SER A 173 -17.38 19.35 -17.22
CA SER A 173 -16.89 20.54 -16.52
C SER A 173 -15.53 20.99 -17.07
N LYS A 174 -15.15 22.25 -16.84
CA LYS A 174 -13.84 22.76 -17.27
C LYS A 174 -12.69 21.91 -16.74
N THR A 175 -12.75 21.56 -15.45
CA THR A 175 -11.75 20.70 -14.80
C THR A 175 -11.71 19.29 -15.39
N GLN A 176 -12.87 18.70 -15.69
CA GLN A 176 -12.93 17.38 -16.35
C GLN A 176 -12.32 17.43 -17.76
N ARG A 177 -12.56 18.52 -18.52
CA ARG A 177 -11.93 18.71 -19.84
C ARG A 177 -10.44 18.89 -19.73
N GLU A 178 -9.94 19.61 -18.72
CA GLU A 178 -8.51 19.75 -18.46
C GLU A 178 -7.87 18.40 -18.11
N TYR A 179 -8.51 17.59 -17.25
CA TYR A 179 -8.04 16.22 -16.97
C TYR A 179 -7.99 15.36 -18.23
N LEU A 180 -9.08 15.33 -19.00
CA LEU A 180 -9.17 14.56 -20.24
C LEU A 180 -8.17 15.05 -21.28
N ALA A 181 -8.03 16.37 -21.49
CA ALA A 181 -7.08 16.93 -22.44
C ALA A 181 -5.65 16.56 -22.06
N LYS A 182 -5.24 16.76 -20.80
CA LYS A 182 -3.87 16.38 -20.38
C LYS A 182 -3.62 14.88 -20.41
N LEU A 183 -4.64 14.06 -20.11
CA LEU A 183 -4.55 12.61 -20.26
C LEU A 183 -4.46 12.20 -21.74
N LEU A 184 -5.15 12.89 -22.65
CA LEU A 184 -5.21 12.57 -24.08
C LEU A 184 -4.07 13.17 -24.91
N GLU A 185 -3.53 14.34 -24.56
CA GLU A 185 -2.36 14.97 -25.21
C GLU A 185 -1.12 14.08 -25.13
N CYS A 186 -1.07 13.17 -24.16
CA CYS A 186 -0.02 12.15 -24.03
C CYS A 186 -0.32 10.83 -24.77
N LEU A 187 -1.39 10.73 -25.56
CA LEU A 187 -1.60 9.59 -26.48
C LEU A 187 -0.74 9.78 -27.75
N PRO A 188 -0.23 8.69 -28.36
CA PRO A 188 0.26 8.75 -29.73
C PRO A 188 -0.84 9.35 -30.62
N SER A 189 -0.52 10.30 -31.50
CA SER A 189 -1.52 11.12 -32.21
C SER A 189 -2.63 10.28 -32.85
N GLU A 190 -2.28 9.10 -33.37
CA GLU A 190 -3.18 8.15 -34.01
C GLU A 190 -4.30 7.59 -33.12
N ALA A 191 -4.08 7.48 -31.80
CA ALA A 191 -5.07 7.00 -30.85
C ALA A 191 -5.99 8.12 -30.34
N ALA A 192 -5.45 9.33 -30.17
CA ALA A 192 -6.24 10.52 -29.86
C ALA A 192 -7.21 10.85 -31.01
N ASP A 193 -6.73 10.81 -32.25
CA ASP A 193 -7.52 11.10 -33.45
C ASP A 193 -8.69 10.11 -33.62
N LYS A 194 -8.48 8.82 -33.35
CA LYS A 194 -9.54 7.79 -33.41
C LYS A 194 -10.58 7.96 -32.30
N LEU A 195 -10.18 8.39 -31.10
CA LEU A 195 -11.10 8.66 -29.98
C LEU A 195 -11.97 9.90 -30.23
N PHE A 196 -11.40 10.97 -30.78
CA PHE A 196 -12.14 12.18 -31.14
C PHE A 196 -13.01 11.98 -32.39
N ALA A 197 -12.61 11.11 -33.33
CA ALA A 197 -13.43 10.75 -34.49
C ALA A 197 -14.72 9.97 -34.13
N ILE A 198 -14.72 9.23 -33.01
CA ILE A 198 -15.91 8.51 -32.53
C ILE A 198 -16.91 9.47 -31.83
N GLN A 199 -16.50 10.70 -31.52
CA GLN A 199 -17.29 11.67 -30.75
C GLN A 199 -17.98 12.77 -31.58
N MET A 200 -18.04 12.68 -32.90
CA MET A 200 -18.87 13.58 -33.71
C MET A 200 -19.85 12.84 -34.63
N PRO A 201 -21.10 12.71 -34.18
CA PRO A 201 -22.26 13.18 -34.93
C PRO A 201 -22.86 14.47 -34.37
#